data_AF-A0A9D6IV95-F1
#
_entry.id   AF-A0A9D6IV95-F1
#
_cell.length_a   1.000
_cell.length_b   1.000
_cell.length_c   1.000
_cell.angle_alpha   90.00
_cell.angle_beta   90.00
_cell.angle_gamma   90.00
#
_symmetry.space_group_name_H-M   'P 1'
#
loop_
_entity.id
_entity.type
_entity.pdbx_description
1 polymer ?
#
loop_
_entity_poly.entity_id
_entity_poly.type
_entity_poly.pdbx_seq_one_letter_code
_entity_poly.pdbx_strand_id
1 'polypeptide(L)'
;MRLALFAAILPVVGARQDETPKQRQALVAIGHLAMGVLLYSEFNGAMPGSLRDLVERPKDAEVWPEGGFYPGGKIPKDPWGNDYRYEPGKREPKVWTWGADGKKGGEGEDRDLGLDDVFPKRRQQAKRVECRYLIQNLTQATMMYLTDFGAYPPSGNANLAKALSTPGAKKQPYFEFRKEDLSDKGEILDPWKRSILYRNNRVNWPGNQSDPDAHNKQSFDIYSFGPDGKDEKGAGDDVNNWE
;
A
#
# COMPACT_ATOMS: atom_id res chain seq x y z
N MET A 1 25.32 9.94 15.95
CA MET A 1 25.53 8.76 15.09
C MET A 1 24.25 8.42 14.30
N ARG A 2 23.71 9.35 13.50
CA ARG A 2 22.54 9.15 12.60
C ARG A 2 22.91 9.23 11.10
N LEU A 3 24.18 9.43 10.79
CA LEU A 3 24.69 9.79 9.44
C LEU A 3 25.21 8.60 8.60
N ALA A 4 25.22 7.38 9.13
CA ALA A 4 25.80 6.24 8.40
C ALA A 4 24.86 5.60 7.35
N LEU A 5 23.60 6.05 7.20
CA LEU A 5 22.60 5.31 6.41
C LEU A 5 22.18 5.93 5.06
N PHE A 6 22.53 7.18 4.75
CA PHE A 6 21.99 7.85 3.55
C PHE A 6 22.96 7.94 2.35
N ALA A 7 24.23 7.60 2.53
CA ALA A 7 25.25 7.66 1.47
C ALA A 7 25.41 6.36 0.66
N ALA A 8 24.60 5.33 0.91
CA ALA A 8 24.61 4.11 0.12
C ALA A 8 23.72 4.30 -1.12
N ILE A 9 24.31 4.84 -2.19
CA ILE A 9 24.01 4.59 -3.61
C ILE A 9 22.69 3.85 -3.80
N LEU A 10 21.57 4.54 -4.04
CA LEU A 10 20.26 3.91 -4.28
C LEU A 10 20.37 2.77 -5.32
N PRO A 11 20.20 1.49 -4.95
CA PRO A 11 19.62 0.50 -5.85
C PRO A 11 18.20 0.27 -5.34
N VAL A 12 17.43 1.34 -5.14
CA VAL A 12 16.06 1.25 -4.62
C VAL A 12 15.10 1.90 -5.61
N VAL A 13 15.24 1.51 -6.86
CA VAL A 13 14.04 1.29 -7.66
C VAL A 13 13.67 -0.16 -7.33
N GLY A 14 12.75 -0.35 -6.38
CA GLY A 14 12.23 -1.70 -6.13
C GLY A 14 11.50 -2.15 -7.38
N ALA A 15 12.19 -2.88 -8.23
CA ALA A 15 11.75 -3.18 -9.59
C ALA A 15 10.39 -3.87 -9.55
N ARG A 16 9.31 -3.10 -9.75
CA ARG A 16 8.09 -3.73 -10.24
C ARG A 16 8.41 -4.23 -11.66
N GLN A 17 7.96 -5.43 -11.99
CA GLN A 17 8.26 -6.04 -13.29
C GLN A 17 7.69 -5.23 -14.46
N ASP A 18 6.65 -4.44 -14.20
CA ASP A 18 5.94 -3.56 -15.13
C ASP A 18 6.47 -2.10 -15.15
N GLU A 19 7.44 -1.74 -14.31
CA GLU A 19 7.96 -0.37 -14.27
C GLU A 19 8.80 -0.02 -15.51
N THR A 20 8.32 0.98 -16.25
CA THR A 20 8.98 1.45 -17.48
C THR A 20 10.28 2.20 -17.19
N PRO A 21 11.19 2.32 -18.16
CA PRO A 21 12.43 3.09 -17.98
C PRO A 21 12.20 4.53 -17.51
N LYS A 22 11.13 5.18 -17.99
CA LYS A 22 10.76 6.53 -17.56
C LYS A 22 10.36 6.53 -16.09
N GLN A 23 9.45 5.66 -15.68
CA GLN A 23 9.05 5.57 -14.26
C GLN A 23 10.27 5.32 -13.35
N ARG A 24 11.19 4.43 -13.74
CA ARG A 24 12.44 4.20 -12.99
C ARG A 24 13.30 5.45 -12.87
N GLN A 25 13.46 6.21 -13.96
CA GLN A 25 14.19 7.48 -13.94
C GLN A 25 13.51 8.49 -13.01
N ALA A 26 12.18 8.57 -13.02
CA ALA A 26 11.41 9.42 -12.12
C ALA A 26 11.63 9.04 -10.65
N LEU A 27 11.56 7.75 -10.31
CA LEU A 27 11.77 7.26 -8.95
C LEU A 27 13.18 7.57 -8.43
N VAL A 28 14.22 7.42 -9.26
CA VAL A 28 15.58 7.81 -8.90
C VAL A 28 15.68 9.30 -8.58
N ALA A 29 15.09 10.15 -9.43
CA ALA A 29 15.10 11.60 -9.20
C ALA A 29 14.32 12.00 -7.95
N ILE A 30 13.15 11.40 -7.69
CA ILE A 30 12.37 11.59 -6.46
C ILE A 30 13.22 11.25 -5.23
N GLY A 31 13.93 10.12 -5.26
CA GLY A 31 14.83 9.69 -4.18
C GLY A 31 15.93 10.72 -3.91
N HIS A 32 16.61 11.20 -4.95
CA HIS A 32 17.65 12.22 -4.80
C HIS A 32 17.12 13.57 -4.32
N LEU A 33 15.97 14.02 -4.82
CA LEU A 33 15.34 15.26 -4.37
C LEU A 33 14.96 15.18 -2.90
N ALA A 34 14.34 14.09 -2.48
CA ALA A 34 14.00 13.87 -1.08
C ALA A 34 15.24 13.81 -0.18
N MET A 35 16.33 13.19 -0.65
CA MET A 35 17.61 13.19 0.06
C MET A 35 18.16 14.61 0.24
N GLY A 36 18.12 15.44 -0.81
CA GLY A 36 18.51 16.85 -0.73
C GLY A 36 17.67 17.64 0.28
N VAL A 37 16.35 17.42 0.28
CA VAL A 37 15.43 18.01 1.27
C VAL A 37 15.79 17.61 2.70
N LEU A 38 16.05 16.33 2.94
CA LEU A 38 16.41 15.83 4.27
C LEU A 38 17.76 16.38 4.73
N LEU A 39 18.75 16.47 3.84
CA LEU A 39 20.04 17.08 4.14
C LEU A 39 19.90 18.56 4.46
N TYR A 40 19.15 19.32 3.64
CA TYR A 40 18.86 20.74 3.93
C TYR A 40 18.26 20.88 5.33
N SER A 41 17.27 20.05 5.66
CA SER A 41 16.58 20.09 6.95
C SER A 41 17.48 19.74 8.14
N GLU A 42 18.41 18.81 7.97
CA GLU A 42 19.36 18.46 9.04
C GLU A 42 20.29 19.63 9.37
N PHE A 43 20.76 20.34 8.34
CA PHE A 43 21.74 21.43 8.52
C PHE A 43 21.12 22.78 8.87
N ASN A 44 19.87 23.03 8.46
CA ASN A 44 19.18 24.32 8.68
C ASN A 44 18.02 24.22 9.67
N GLY A 45 17.75 23.04 10.24
CA GLY A 45 16.72 22.81 11.26
C GLY A 45 15.28 22.84 10.76
N ALA A 46 15.04 23.21 9.50
CA ALA A 46 13.74 23.21 8.86
C ALA A 46 13.83 22.70 7.42
N MET A 47 12.77 22.06 6.95
CA MET A 47 12.66 21.69 5.54
C MET A 47 12.59 22.96 4.66
N PRO A 48 13.10 22.89 3.40
CA PRO A 48 13.01 24.01 2.47
C PRO A 48 11.54 24.37 2.17
N GLY A 49 11.29 25.60 1.73
CA GLY A 49 9.96 26.03 1.28
C GLY A 49 9.63 25.50 -0.13
N SER A 50 10.65 25.24 -0.94
CA SER A 50 10.51 24.71 -2.29
C SER A 50 11.69 23.81 -2.70
N LEU A 51 11.54 23.01 -3.76
CA LEU A 51 12.68 22.27 -4.32
C LEU A 51 13.78 23.20 -4.85
N ARG A 52 13.46 24.43 -5.25
CA ARG A 52 14.48 25.38 -5.75
C ARG A 52 15.48 25.77 -4.66
N ASP A 53 15.05 25.74 -3.41
CA ASP A 53 15.86 26.06 -2.23
C ASP A 53 16.98 25.02 -2.01
N LEU A 54 17.02 23.93 -2.78
CA LEU A 54 18.14 22.98 -2.79
C LEU A 54 19.29 23.43 -3.69
N VAL A 55 19.03 24.32 -4.65
CA VAL A 55 20.01 24.79 -5.64
C VAL A 55 20.23 26.30 -5.58
N GLU A 56 19.26 27.05 -5.03
CA GLU A 56 19.32 28.48 -4.78
C GLU A 56 19.29 28.74 -3.29
N ARG A 57 20.29 29.45 -2.75
CA ARG A 57 20.43 29.69 -1.31
C ARG A 57 19.28 30.57 -0.78
N PRO A 58 18.44 30.07 0.14
CA PRO A 58 17.47 30.91 0.86
C PRO A 58 18.15 31.90 1.80
N LYS A 59 17.50 33.05 2.07
CA LYS A 59 18.06 34.10 2.94
C LYS A 59 18.26 33.63 4.39
N ASP A 60 17.41 32.73 4.83
CA ASP A 60 17.34 32.14 6.16
C ASP A 60 18.17 30.84 6.29
N ALA A 61 18.83 30.38 5.21
CA ALA A 61 19.72 29.24 5.27
C ALA A 61 21.05 29.61 5.96
N GLU A 62 21.22 29.08 7.17
CA GLU A 62 22.43 29.20 7.99
C GLU A 62 23.60 28.47 7.35
N VAL A 63 23.37 27.21 6.92
CA VAL A 63 24.38 26.35 6.30
C VAL A 63 24.08 26.19 4.81
N TRP A 64 25.08 26.50 3.98
CA TRP A 64 24.98 26.35 2.54
C TRP A 64 26.29 25.78 1.96
N PRO A 65 26.32 24.49 1.57
CA PRO A 65 27.51 23.89 0.97
C PRO A 65 27.77 24.40 -0.44
N GLU A 66 29.01 24.29 -0.89
CA GLU A 66 29.37 24.56 -2.29
C GLU A 66 28.59 23.62 -3.22
N GLY A 67 27.86 24.19 -4.18
CA GLY A 67 26.97 23.43 -5.07
C GLY A 67 25.55 23.18 -4.53
N GLY A 68 25.22 23.62 -3.30
CA GLY A 68 23.90 23.47 -2.71
C GLY A 68 23.59 22.05 -2.21
N PHE A 69 22.33 21.81 -1.88
CA PHE A 69 21.83 20.53 -1.35
C PHE A 69 21.33 19.56 -2.43
N TYR A 70 21.40 19.96 -3.71
CA TYR A 70 21.13 19.08 -4.85
C TYR A 70 22.19 19.25 -5.95
N PRO A 71 22.91 18.19 -6.34
CA PRO A 71 23.97 18.30 -7.33
C PRO A 71 23.49 18.80 -8.71
N GLY A 72 24.33 19.59 -9.38
CA GLY A 72 24.09 20.04 -10.75
C GLY A 72 23.36 21.39 -10.88
N GLY A 73 23.06 22.07 -9.76
CA GLY A 73 22.61 23.47 -9.74
C GLY A 73 21.25 23.74 -10.38
N LYS A 74 20.51 22.69 -10.74
CA LYS A 74 19.14 22.80 -11.26
C LYS A 74 18.29 21.62 -10.82
N ILE A 75 17.02 21.90 -10.57
CA ILE A 75 16.02 20.85 -10.33
C ILE A 75 15.66 20.21 -11.68
N PRO A 76 15.77 18.87 -11.81
CA PRO A 76 15.42 18.20 -13.06
C PRO A 76 13.90 18.27 -13.28
N LYS A 77 13.50 18.24 -14.54
CA LYS A 77 12.12 17.86 -14.92
C LYS A 77 11.96 16.35 -14.77
N ASP A 78 10.71 15.92 -14.64
CA ASP A 78 10.39 14.51 -14.73
C ASP A 78 10.57 13.97 -16.18
N PRO A 79 10.52 12.65 -16.41
CA PRO A 79 10.70 12.02 -17.73
C PRO A 79 9.65 12.40 -18.80
N TRP A 80 8.60 13.11 -18.40
CA TRP A 80 7.52 13.59 -19.26
C TRP A 80 7.56 15.12 -19.43
N GLY A 81 8.52 15.80 -18.81
CA GLY A 81 8.76 17.24 -18.94
C GLY A 81 8.09 18.11 -17.89
N ASN A 82 7.42 17.51 -16.90
CA ASN A 82 6.75 18.25 -15.83
C ASN A 82 7.70 18.57 -14.68
N ASP A 83 7.34 19.57 -13.86
CA ASP A 83 8.03 19.82 -12.59
C ASP A 83 7.66 18.77 -11.54
N TYR A 84 8.64 18.31 -10.78
CA TYR A 84 8.37 17.56 -9.56
C TYR A 84 7.61 18.43 -8.55
N ARG A 85 6.76 17.77 -7.79
CA ARG A 85 5.97 18.36 -6.72
C ARG A 85 6.62 18.06 -5.38
N TYR A 86 6.43 18.97 -4.45
CA TYR A 86 7.01 18.90 -3.12
C TYR A 86 6.07 19.50 -2.07
N GLU A 87 5.98 18.85 -0.92
CA GLU A 87 5.29 19.33 0.26
C GLU A 87 6.13 18.98 1.50
N PRO A 88 6.48 19.96 2.36
CA PRO A 88 7.16 19.69 3.61
C PRO A 88 6.21 18.94 4.57
N GLY A 89 6.74 17.96 5.29
CA GLY A 89 5.99 17.24 6.32
C GLY A 89 6.59 17.42 7.70
N LYS A 90 5.85 17.02 8.74
CA LYS A 90 6.31 17.13 10.15
C LYS A 90 7.52 16.25 10.47
N ARG A 91 7.69 15.15 9.72
CA ARG A 91 8.78 14.17 9.91
C ARG A 91 9.42 13.77 8.60
N GLU A 92 8.61 13.62 7.54
CA GLU A 92 9.07 13.17 6.23
C GLU A 92 8.52 14.10 5.14
N PRO A 93 9.31 14.44 4.12
CA PRO A 93 8.83 15.20 2.98
C PRO A 93 7.95 14.34 2.08
N LYS A 94 7.09 14.98 1.29
CA LYS A 94 6.50 14.36 0.10
C LYS A 94 7.18 14.93 -1.14
N VAL A 95 7.68 14.06 -2.00
CA VAL A 95 8.19 14.41 -3.33
C VAL A 95 7.52 13.46 -4.32
N TRP A 96 6.93 13.99 -5.39
CA TRP A 96 6.19 13.19 -6.36
C TRP A 96 6.14 13.80 -7.76
N THR A 97 5.73 12.99 -8.74
CA THR A 97 5.25 13.42 -10.06
C THR A 97 3.83 12.87 -10.29
N TRP A 98 3.06 13.59 -11.10
CA TRP A 98 1.74 13.19 -11.58
C TRP A 98 1.80 12.23 -12.78
N GLY A 99 2.97 11.75 -13.19
CA GLY A 99 3.09 10.86 -14.34
C GLY A 99 2.93 11.58 -15.68
N ALA A 100 2.68 10.80 -16.73
CA ALA A 100 2.68 11.28 -18.11
C ALA A 100 1.56 12.27 -18.44
N ASP A 101 0.38 12.12 -17.83
CA ASP A 101 -0.78 12.97 -18.09
C ASP A 101 -0.74 14.30 -17.31
N GLY A 102 0.18 14.43 -16.35
CA GLY A 102 0.36 15.61 -15.50
C GLY A 102 -0.78 15.87 -14.52
N LYS A 103 -1.65 14.88 -14.26
CA LYS A 103 -2.80 14.98 -13.37
C LYS A 103 -2.72 13.98 -12.23
N LYS A 104 -3.40 14.30 -11.13
CA LYS A 104 -3.51 13.38 -9.99
C LYS A 104 -4.28 12.12 -10.40
N GLY A 105 -3.70 10.95 -10.15
CA GLY A 105 -4.31 9.65 -10.35
C GLY A 105 -3.62 8.87 -11.45
N GLY A 106 -4.41 8.27 -12.35
CA GLY A 106 -3.89 7.53 -13.51
C GLY A 106 -3.40 6.10 -13.22
N GLU A 107 -3.15 5.38 -14.31
CA GLU A 107 -2.61 4.02 -14.32
C GLU A 107 -1.46 3.92 -15.34
N GLY A 108 -0.63 2.89 -15.25
CA GLY A 108 0.50 2.73 -16.17
C GLY A 108 1.43 3.95 -16.13
N GLU A 109 1.74 4.51 -17.31
CA GLU A 109 2.57 5.73 -17.44
C GLU A 109 1.94 6.99 -16.82
N ASP A 110 0.61 7.02 -16.70
CA ASP A 110 -0.12 8.18 -16.16
C ASP A 110 -0.18 8.15 -14.63
N ARG A 111 0.30 7.07 -13.99
CA ARG A 111 0.19 6.94 -12.53
C ARG A 111 1.10 7.92 -11.79
N ASP A 112 0.58 8.45 -10.69
CA ASP A 112 1.38 9.15 -9.68
C ASP A 112 2.57 8.30 -9.18
N LEU A 113 3.75 8.91 -9.05
CA LEU A 113 4.94 8.29 -8.46
C LEU A 113 5.49 9.15 -7.33
N GLY A 114 5.75 8.55 -6.17
CA GLY A 114 6.28 9.27 -5.01
C GLY A 114 7.29 8.46 -4.18
N LEU A 115 7.67 9.01 -3.02
CA LEU A 115 8.62 8.36 -2.10
C LEU A 115 8.20 6.96 -1.63
N ASP A 116 6.89 6.68 -1.57
CA ASP A 116 6.37 5.35 -1.26
C ASP A 116 6.68 4.31 -2.34
N ASP A 117 6.84 4.74 -3.59
CA ASP A 117 7.28 3.88 -4.70
C ASP A 117 8.81 3.76 -4.74
N VAL A 118 9.55 4.74 -4.21
CA VAL A 118 11.00 4.63 -4.00
C VAL A 118 11.31 3.63 -2.87
N PHE A 119 10.52 3.59 -1.81
CA PHE A 119 10.74 2.69 -0.67
C PHE A 119 9.59 1.69 -0.48
N PRO A 120 9.40 0.73 -1.40
CA PRO A 120 8.21 -0.11 -1.44
C PRO A 120 8.03 -0.96 -0.18
N LYS A 121 9.11 -1.33 0.52
CA LYS A 121 9.01 -2.09 1.79
C LYS A 121 8.11 -1.42 2.82
N ARG A 122 8.13 -0.07 2.91
CA ARG A 122 7.28 0.67 3.87
C ARG A 122 5.80 0.56 3.50
N ARG A 123 5.47 0.82 2.24
CA ARG A 123 4.11 0.68 1.70
C ARG A 123 3.60 -0.75 1.85
N GLN A 124 4.44 -1.74 1.56
CA GLN A 124 4.08 -3.15 1.69
C GLN A 124 3.85 -3.55 3.15
N GLN A 125 4.68 -3.07 4.09
CA GLN A 125 4.48 -3.32 5.51
C GLN A 125 3.15 -2.72 6.02
N ALA A 126 2.82 -1.48 5.63
CA ALA A 126 1.56 -0.84 5.99
C ALA A 126 0.36 -1.64 5.46
N LYS A 127 0.39 -2.04 4.18
CA LYS A 127 -0.65 -2.89 3.58
C LYS A 127 -0.78 -4.26 4.26
N ARG A 128 0.33 -4.91 4.65
CA ARG A 128 0.27 -6.16 5.42
C ARG A 128 -0.36 -5.98 6.79
N VAL A 129 -0.13 -4.85 7.46
CA VAL A 129 -0.82 -4.53 8.73
C VAL A 129 -2.31 -4.32 8.50
N GLU A 130 -2.69 -3.54 7.49
CA GLU A 130 -4.10 -3.32 7.11
C GLU A 130 -4.80 -4.63 6.76
N CYS A 131 -4.14 -5.51 5.99
CA CYS A 131 -4.69 -6.80 5.60
C CYS A 131 -4.91 -7.71 6.80
N ARG A 132 -3.96 -7.74 7.76
CA ARG A 132 -4.15 -8.49 9.02
C ARG A 132 -5.35 -7.99 9.80
N TYR A 133 -5.53 -6.67 9.88
CA TYR A 133 -6.67 -6.08 10.56
C TYR A 133 -8.00 -6.40 9.85
N LEU A 134 -8.03 -6.32 8.51
CA LEU A 134 -9.17 -6.73 7.71
C LEU A 134 -9.55 -8.19 8.02
N ILE A 135 -8.60 -9.12 7.95
CA ILE A 135 -8.84 -10.54 8.19
C ILE A 135 -9.30 -10.80 9.62
N GLN A 136 -8.69 -10.15 10.61
CA GLN A 136 -9.12 -10.24 12.01
C GLN A 136 -10.56 -9.75 12.21
N ASN A 137 -10.93 -8.62 11.60
CA ASN A 137 -12.29 -8.09 11.72
C ASN A 137 -13.32 -8.98 11.00
N LEU A 138 -12.97 -9.49 9.81
CA LEU A 138 -13.83 -10.45 9.10
C LEU A 138 -13.99 -11.75 9.89
N THR A 139 -12.92 -12.22 10.55
CA THR A 139 -12.96 -13.39 11.43
C THR A 139 -13.93 -13.15 12.59
N GLN A 140 -13.84 -12.00 13.26
CA GLN A 140 -14.76 -11.64 14.35
C GLN A 140 -16.22 -11.53 13.86
N ALA A 141 -16.46 -10.84 12.75
CA ALA A 141 -17.79 -10.70 12.16
C ALA A 141 -18.38 -12.07 11.76
N THR A 142 -17.55 -12.97 11.23
CA THR A 142 -17.93 -14.35 10.90
C THR A 142 -18.30 -15.16 12.15
N MET A 143 -17.61 -14.94 13.27
CA MET A 143 -17.94 -15.57 14.56
C MET A 143 -19.22 -14.99 15.17
N MET A 144 -19.49 -13.70 15.01
CA MET A 144 -20.77 -13.09 15.41
C MET A 144 -21.92 -13.68 14.59
N TYR A 145 -21.74 -13.80 13.27
CA TYR A 145 -22.69 -14.48 12.39
C TYR A 145 -22.94 -15.93 12.85
N LEU A 146 -21.89 -16.70 13.15
CA LEU A 146 -22.02 -18.05 13.71
C LEU A 146 -22.87 -18.06 14.99
N THR A 147 -22.64 -17.10 15.88
CA THR A 147 -23.35 -17.03 17.17
C THR A 147 -24.86 -16.86 16.97
N ASP A 148 -25.26 -16.04 15.99
CA ASP A 148 -26.66 -15.74 15.73
C ASP A 148 -27.38 -16.79 14.87
N PHE A 149 -26.66 -17.44 13.94
CA PHE A 149 -27.26 -18.36 12.97
C PHE A 149 -26.92 -19.85 13.21
N GLY A 150 -26.01 -20.16 14.13
CA GLY A 150 -25.54 -21.53 14.39
C GLY A 150 -24.67 -22.12 13.27
N ALA A 151 -24.32 -21.31 12.27
CA ALA A 151 -23.50 -21.71 11.13
C ALA A 151 -22.68 -20.56 10.56
N TYR A 152 -21.56 -20.90 9.93
CA TYR A 152 -20.77 -19.92 9.17
C TYR A 152 -21.48 -19.54 7.86
N PRO A 153 -21.18 -18.36 7.30
CA PRO A 153 -21.61 -17.98 5.95
C PRO A 153 -21.26 -19.05 4.90
N PRO A 154 -22.07 -19.19 3.82
CA PRO A 154 -21.74 -20.07 2.70
C PRO A 154 -20.39 -19.71 2.07
N SER A 155 -19.61 -20.72 1.66
CA SER A 155 -18.30 -20.53 1.01
C SER A 155 -18.36 -19.55 -0.18
N GLY A 156 -17.25 -18.86 -0.42
CA GLY A 156 -17.11 -17.87 -1.48
C GLY A 156 -17.10 -16.44 -0.96
N ASN A 157 -16.19 -15.63 -1.51
CA ASN A 157 -15.94 -14.27 -1.04
C ASN A 157 -17.21 -13.38 -1.10
N ALA A 158 -17.90 -13.31 -2.24
CA ALA A 158 -19.12 -12.51 -2.35
C ALA A 158 -20.25 -12.97 -1.40
N ASN A 159 -20.30 -14.28 -1.09
CA ASN A 159 -21.27 -14.81 -0.13
C ASN A 159 -20.95 -14.33 1.29
N LEU A 160 -19.66 -14.31 1.67
CA LEU A 160 -19.22 -13.73 2.94
C LEU A 160 -19.60 -12.25 3.02
N ALA A 161 -19.26 -11.46 2.00
CA ALA A 161 -19.56 -10.03 1.96
C ALA A 161 -21.06 -9.75 2.19
N LYS A 162 -21.91 -10.48 1.48
CA LYS A 162 -23.37 -10.37 1.59
C LYS A 162 -23.88 -10.80 2.95
N ALA A 163 -23.38 -11.92 3.49
CA ALA A 163 -23.81 -12.44 4.79
C ALA A 163 -23.46 -11.50 5.95
N LEU A 164 -22.30 -10.85 5.89
CA LEU A 164 -21.86 -9.92 6.93
C LEU A 164 -22.52 -8.54 6.83
N SER A 165 -22.79 -8.06 5.62
CA SER A 165 -23.41 -6.74 5.40
C SER A 165 -24.93 -6.75 5.46
N THR A 166 -25.57 -7.85 5.07
CA THR A 166 -27.03 -7.97 4.99
C THR A 166 -27.53 -9.29 5.58
N PRO A 167 -27.33 -9.54 6.89
CA PRO A 167 -27.64 -10.84 7.51
C PRO A 167 -29.15 -11.16 7.57
N GLY A 168 -30.03 -10.19 7.29
CA GLY A 168 -31.47 -10.39 7.20
C GLY A 168 -32.27 -9.24 7.84
N ALA A 169 -33.59 -9.25 7.64
CA ALA A 169 -34.49 -8.12 7.90
C ALA A 169 -34.56 -7.60 9.36
N LYS A 170 -33.93 -8.26 10.33
CA LYS A 170 -33.98 -7.90 11.75
C LYS A 170 -32.61 -7.86 12.43
N LYS A 171 -31.52 -7.92 11.68
CA LYS A 171 -30.14 -7.93 12.21
C LYS A 171 -29.36 -6.77 11.62
N GLN A 172 -28.59 -6.08 12.46
CA GLN A 172 -27.64 -5.07 12.00
C GLN A 172 -26.48 -5.76 11.25
N PRO A 173 -25.79 -5.06 10.35
CA PRO A 173 -24.58 -5.58 9.72
C PRO A 173 -23.53 -5.98 10.76
N TYR A 174 -22.86 -7.12 10.55
CA TYR A 174 -21.69 -7.51 11.32
C TYR A 174 -20.41 -6.85 10.79
N PHE A 175 -20.45 -6.40 9.52
CA PHE A 175 -19.38 -5.67 8.88
C PHE A 175 -19.98 -4.70 7.85
N GLU A 176 -19.55 -3.44 7.89
CA GLU A 176 -19.93 -2.42 6.91
C GLU A 176 -18.81 -2.26 5.88
N PHE A 177 -19.09 -2.55 4.62
CA PHE A 177 -18.16 -2.35 3.52
C PHE A 177 -18.40 -0.99 2.86
N ARG A 178 -17.31 -0.27 2.59
CA ARG A 178 -17.37 0.89 1.69
C ARG A 178 -17.37 0.40 0.24
N LYS A 179 -17.73 1.30 -0.69
CA LYS A 179 -17.79 0.95 -2.11
C LYS A 179 -16.43 0.47 -2.63
N GLU A 180 -15.34 1.08 -2.15
CA GLU A 180 -13.97 0.77 -2.52
C GLU A 180 -13.40 -0.52 -1.90
N ASP A 181 -14.11 -1.10 -0.93
CA ASP A 181 -13.73 -2.36 -0.27
C ASP A 181 -14.26 -3.58 -1.05
N LEU A 182 -15.12 -3.37 -2.05
CA LEU A 182 -15.74 -4.42 -2.86
C LEU A 182 -15.37 -4.28 -4.34
N SER A 183 -15.23 -5.41 -5.03
CA SER A 183 -15.20 -5.46 -6.49
C SER A 183 -16.59 -5.23 -7.09
N ASP A 184 -16.66 -5.05 -8.41
CA ASP A 184 -17.95 -4.96 -9.13
C ASP A 184 -18.81 -6.22 -8.98
N LYS A 185 -18.20 -7.35 -8.59
CA LYS A 185 -18.89 -8.61 -8.32
C LYS A 185 -19.34 -8.75 -6.86
N GLY A 186 -19.09 -7.74 -6.02
CA GLY A 186 -19.38 -7.78 -4.59
C GLY A 186 -18.40 -8.61 -3.77
N GLU A 187 -17.18 -8.85 -4.29
CA GLU A 187 -16.13 -9.56 -3.56
C GLU A 187 -15.31 -8.58 -2.72
N ILE A 188 -15.03 -8.95 -1.48
CA ILE A 188 -14.16 -8.24 -0.55
C ILE A 188 -12.75 -8.18 -1.14
N LEU A 189 -12.22 -6.97 -1.24
CA LEU A 189 -10.88 -6.68 -1.73
C LEU A 189 -9.91 -6.50 -0.56
N ASP A 190 -8.71 -7.05 -0.71
CA ASP A 190 -7.58 -6.78 0.17
C ASP A 190 -6.93 -5.40 -0.12
N PRO A 191 -5.92 -4.96 0.66
CA PRO A 191 -5.22 -3.71 0.43
C PRO A 191 -4.44 -3.62 -0.90
N TRP A 192 -4.26 -4.74 -1.60
CA TRP A 192 -3.69 -4.81 -2.95
C TRP A 192 -4.77 -4.84 -4.05
N LYS A 193 -6.04 -4.66 -3.68
CA LYS A 193 -7.21 -4.65 -4.57
C LYS A 193 -7.44 -5.99 -5.26
N ARG A 194 -7.07 -7.08 -4.59
CA ARG A 194 -7.36 -8.45 -5.02
C ARG A 194 -8.45 -9.05 -4.15
N SER A 195 -9.27 -9.92 -4.72
CA SER A 195 -10.30 -10.63 -3.97
C SER A 195 -9.64 -11.56 -2.95
N ILE A 196 -10.03 -11.47 -1.68
CA ILE A 196 -9.63 -12.46 -0.67
C ILE A 196 -10.28 -13.82 -0.94
N LEU A 197 -9.73 -14.87 -0.34
CA LEU A 197 -10.36 -16.18 -0.31
C LEU A 197 -11.14 -16.33 1.00
N TYR A 198 -12.40 -16.78 0.89
CA TYR A 198 -13.19 -17.26 2.01
C TYR A 198 -13.72 -18.65 1.73
N ARG A 199 -13.47 -19.57 2.66
CA ARG A 199 -13.95 -20.94 2.59
C ARG A 199 -14.52 -21.38 3.93
N ASN A 200 -15.74 -21.87 3.92
CA ASN A 200 -16.33 -22.57 5.05
C ASN A 200 -16.00 -24.06 4.91
N ASN A 201 -15.20 -24.58 5.84
CA ASN A 201 -14.64 -25.93 5.77
C ASN A 201 -15.48 -26.96 6.54
N ARG A 202 -16.60 -26.56 7.13
CA ARG A 202 -17.44 -27.47 7.91
C ARG A 202 -18.19 -28.42 6.98
N VAL A 203 -17.73 -29.68 6.95
CA VAL A 203 -18.13 -30.74 5.99
C VAL A 203 -19.60 -31.19 6.11
N ASN A 204 -20.24 -30.97 7.27
CA ASN A 204 -21.62 -31.39 7.52
C ASN A 204 -22.65 -30.27 7.26
N TRP A 205 -22.35 -29.32 6.36
CA TRP A 205 -23.22 -28.20 6.03
C TRP A 205 -23.63 -28.21 4.54
N PRO A 206 -24.89 -27.89 4.17
CA PRO A 206 -25.34 -27.93 2.79
C PRO A 206 -24.47 -27.08 1.87
N GLY A 207 -23.96 -27.68 0.79
CA GLY A 207 -23.15 -26.99 -0.23
C GLY A 207 -21.65 -26.94 0.07
N ASN A 208 -21.19 -27.42 1.22
CA ASN A 208 -19.76 -27.54 1.50
C ASN A 208 -19.22 -28.91 1.08
N GLN A 209 -18.10 -28.90 0.36
CA GLN A 209 -17.33 -30.11 0.07
C GLN A 209 -16.13 -30.17 1.01
N SER A 210 -15.70 -31.38 1.37
CA SER A 210 -14.44 -31.57 2.09
C SER A 210 -13.28 -31.09 1.21
N ASP A 211 -12.55 -30.09 1.66
CA ASP A 211 -11.33 -29.66 0.99
C ASP A 211 -10.12 -30.27 1.71
N PRO A 212 -9.31 -31.10 1.03
CA PRO A 212 -8.10 -31.68 1.63
C PRO A 212 -7.06 -30.62 2.01
N ASP A 213 -7.09 -29.44 1.37
CA ASP A 213 -6.19 -28.32 1.61
C ASP A 213 -6.75 -27.32 2.64
N ALA A 214 -7.90 -27.59 3.26
CA ALA A 214 -8.44 -26.76 4.34
C ALA A 214 -7.48 -26.70 5.53
N HIS A 215 -7.09 -25.50 5.94
CA HIS A 215 -6.28 -25.32 7.13
C HIS A 215 -7.14 -25.55 8.37
N ASN A 216 -8.26 -24.83 8.48
CA ASN A 216 -9.17 -24.98 9.60
C ASN A 216 -10.33 -25.94 9.27
N LYS A 217 -10.10 -27.25 9.46
CA LYS A 217 -11.04 -28.33 9.08
C LYS A 217 -12.42 -28.28 9.75
N GLN A 218 -12.55 -27.59 10.89
CA GLN A 218 -13.81 -27.49 11.64
C GLN A 218 -14.40 -26.07 11.67
N SER A 219 -13.75 -25.11 11.02
CA SER A 219 -14.24 -23.73 10.93
C SER A 219 -14.17 -23.21 9.50
N PHE A 220 -13.43 -22.14 9.28
CA PHE A 220 -13.33 -21.43 8.01
C PHE A 220 -11.92 -20.86 7.82
N ASP A 221 -11.57 -20.68 6.57
CA ASP A 221 -10.33 -20.05 6.14
C ASP A 221 -10.68 -18.70 5.49
N ILE A 222 -10.03 -17.64 5.96
CA ILE A 222 -10.03 -16.30 5.34
C ILE A 222 -8.58 -15.90 5.09
N TYR A 223 -8.20 -15.65 3.85
CA TYR A 223 -6.85 -15.21 3.55
C TYR A 223 -6.71 -14.41 2.26
N SER A 224 -5.68 -13.57 2.20
CA SER A 224 -5.22 -12.79 1.04
C SER A 224 -3.91 -13.38 0.53
N PHE A 225 -3.74 -13.38 -0.79
CA PHE A 225 -2.53 -13.84 -1.50
C PHE A 225 -1.38 -12.81 -1.48
N GLY A 226 -1.45 -11.85 -0.56
CA GLY A 226 -0.38 -10.91 -0.32
C GLY A 226 -0.03 -9.97 -1.50
N PRO A 227 1.13 -9.29 -1.37
CA PRO A 227 1.68 -8.41 -2.39
C PRO A 227 1.85 -9.04 -3.77
N ASP A 228 2.30 -10.29 -3.86
CA ASP A 228 2.61 -10.93 -5.14
C ASP A 228 1.36 -11.48 -5.86
N GLY A 229 0.28 -11.72 -5.11
CA GLY A 229 -1.01 -12.18 -5.62
C GLY A 229 -1.05 -13.66 -5.99
N LYS A 230 -0.10 -14.46 -5.54
CA LYS A 230 -0.05 -15.91 -5.74
C LYS A 230 -0.51 -16.62 -4.48
N ASP A 231 -1.37 -17.61 -4.64
CA ASP A 231 -1.79 -18.45 -3.52
C ASP A 231 -0.61 -19.34 -3.09
N GLU A 232 0.00 -19.00 -1.95
CA GLU A 232 1.05 -19.79 -1.31
C GLU A 232 0.48 -20.73 -0.23
N LYS A 233 -0.83 -21.00 -0.28
CA LYS A 233 -1.60 -21.83 0.67
C LYS A 233 -1.44 -21.36 2.12
N GLY A 234 -1.41 -20.05 2.32
CA GLY A 234 -1.22 -19.42 3.63
C GLY A 234 0.24 -19.24 4.04
N ALA A 235 1.21 -19.51 3.17
CA ALA A 235 2.63 -19.33 3.48
C ALA A 235 3.19 -18.03 2.88
N GLY A 236 4.47 -17.75 3.16
CA GLY A 236 5.24 -16.70 2.50
C GLY A 236 4.69 -15.28 2.70
N ASP A 237 4.18 -14.66 1.64
CA ASP A 237 3.63 -13.29 1.69
C ASP A 237 2.12 -13.20 1.92
N ASP A 238 1.43 -14.36 1.97
CA ASP A 238 0.03 -14.49 2.33
C ASP A 238 -0.25 -13.88 3.72
N VAL A 239 -1.52 -13.52 3.91
CA VAL A 239 -2.05 -13.10 5.20
C VAL A 239 -3.33 -13.87 5.45
N ASN A 240 -3.45 -14.56 6.59
CA ASN A 240 -4.51 -15.52 6.85
C ASN A 240 -5.06 -15.40 8.28
N ASN A 241 -6.05 -16.24 8.63
CA ASN A 241 -6.67 -16.28 9.96
C ASN A 241 -6.19 -17.45 10.85
N TRP A 242 -5.06 -18.09 10.52
CA TRP A 242 -4.50 -19.22 11.29
C TRP A 242 -3.04 -19.04 11.72
N GLU A 243 -2.38 -17.95 11.31
CA GLU A 243 -1.06 -17.50 11.77
C GLU A 243 -1.14 -16.25 12.65
#